data_AF-A0A5J4VY42-F1
#
_entry.id   AF-A0A5J4VY42-F1
#
_cell.length_a   1.000
_cell.length_b   1.000
_cell.length_c   1.000
_cell.angle_alpha   90.00
_cell.angle_beta   90.00
_cell.angle_gamma   90.00
#
_symmetry.space_group_name_H-M   'P 1'
#
loop_
_entity.id
_entity.type
_entity.pdbx_description
1 polymer ?
#
loop_
_entity_poly.entity_id
_entity_poly.type
_entity_poly.pdbx_seq_one_letter_code
_entity_poly.pdbx_strand_id
1 'polypeptide(L)'
;MSINRISNDKVPKTKPSNILSEYIDSLIAPVKNDGLNTFITTEVEPISHIPCSHLSEIEINLKTNEVDVTQIQDSFIHLTIDAELIINFNTLPVIDASIADGVFLFVGLKNSTDIIRGYSIKHRGMTVTNTLQTEGTMESFVTNLYKPKGEKFNRKQVHTLWRNAHLFDTSVCGRYISYAEIKEAYDAANNQDITIKIPIDITIPIDDILVFSGMSDYHNAVFGVLRIVFNLNKEVFVFCQVNPIASSKTMAKRYDRQADFDAVHKKWSLSYEKYNHGFSQFGTQAKCISTLRPTGSGDGSAFPTILFTDTRVTMRYFTVTKCRTVISGYRASPQTLNEIASMSNKRPKAVFAQKVETHQFQQRATSTGLNISQNIPLRYVTDFMLLFPSSGEQLTCFKNPMLHMLALNVQSRNIPDKQIATIGAAFYQMQLNATGLDGLFEIDDEVEDALTIPRSDGTQKLEDHTDLTNFAMIHQVERNNSSGITFDGLNTKGQNTSITLKANPIYQSAADIYCGTNPVPPILITVSDTYWLFSALNGGTAMYVVDQDFSA
;
A
#
# COMPACT_ATOMS: atom_id res chain seq x y z
N MET A 1 -6.53 -2.47 -17.03
CA MET A 1 -6.22 -1.07 -16.93
C MET A 1 -5.24 -1.04 -15.79
N SER A 2 -3.95 -0.84 -16.08
CA SER A 2 -2.93 -0.80 -15.04
C SER A 2 -3.41 0.11 -13.93
N ILE A 3 -3.41 -0.39 -12.70
CA ILE A 3 -3.93 0.26 -11.48
C ILE A 3 -3.70 1.79 -11.39
N ASN A 4 -2.62 2.31 -12.00
CA ASN A 4 -2.27 3.73 -12.06
C ASN A 4 -2.93 4.57 -13.18
N ARG A 5 -3.69 3.97 -14.09
CA ARG A 5 -4.22 4.68 -15.27
C ARG A 5 -5.53 5.44 -15.00
N ILE A 6 -6.21 5.12 -13.90
CA ILE A 6 -7.46 5.81 -13.51
C ILE A 6 -7.20 7.27 -13.09
N SER A 7 -6.01 7.60 -12.56
CA SER A 7 -5.67 8.97 -12.15
C SER A 7 -5.14 9.87 -13.28
N ASN A 8 -4.79 9.32 -14.45
CA ASN A 8 -3.93 10.00 -15.42
C ASN A 8 -4.59 10.40 -16.75
N ASP A 9 -5.84 10.00 -17.01
CA ASP A 9 -6.55 10.38 -18.24
C ASP A 9 -7.20 11.76 -18.13
N LYS A 10 -6.38 12.81 -18.21
CA LYS A 10 -6.87 14.14 -18.63
C LYS A 10 -7.19 14.11 -20.13
N VAL A 11 -8.45 13.80 -20.44
CA VAL A 11 -9.19 14.08 -21.70
C VAL A 11 -8.44 13.75 -23.01
N PRO A 12 -8.86 12.72 -23.77
CA PRO A 12 -8.28 12.41 -25.08
C PRO A 12 -8.42 13.57 -26.08
N LYS A 13 -7.29 14.06 -26.62
CA LYS A 13 -7.24 15.03 -27.73
C LYS A 13 -7.37 14.36 -29.10
N THR A 14 -8.46 13.66 -29.38
CA THR A 14 -8.84 13.31 -30.77
C THR A 14 -10.33 12.99 -30.87
N LYS A 15 -10.93 13.24 -32.04
CA LYS A 15 -12.36 13.12 -32.32
C LYS A 15 -12.95 11.83 -31.71
N PRO A 16 -13.99 11.95 -30.85
CA PRO A 16 -14.56 10.81 -30.17
C PRO A 16 -15.24 9.85 -31.14
N SER A 17 -15.07 8.54 -30.91
CA SER A 17 -16.07 7.55 -31.31
C SER A 17 -17.40 7.88 -30.58
N ASN A 18 -18.54 7.47 -31.13
CA ASN A 18 -19.87 7.82 -30.58
C ASN A 18 -20.03 7.52 -29.06
N ILE A 19 -19.30 6.53 -28.54
CA ILE A 19 -19.29 6.15 -27.12
C ILE A 19 -18.49 7.14 -26.26
N LEU A 20 -17.37 7.65 -26.77
CA LEU A 20 -16.53 8.61 -26.07
C LEU A 20 -17.19 10.00 -26.01
N SER A 21 -17.97 10.38 -27.03
CA SER A 21 -18.79 11.60 -27.00
C SER A 21 -19.90 11.51 -25.97
N GLU A 22 -20.55 10.33 -25.87
CA GLU A 22 -21.58 10.09 -24.85
C GLU A 22 -21.02 10.09 -23.42
N TYR A 23 -19.80 9.57 -23.23
CA TYR A 23 -19.10 9.62 -21.94
C TYR A 23 -18.71 11.06 -21.58
N ILE A 24 -18.16 11.83 -22.53
CA ILE A 24 -17.79 13.24 -22.35
C ILE A 24 -19.03 14.10 -22.04
N ASP A 25 -20.15 13.87 -22.73
CA ASP A 25 -21.43 14.55 -22.47
C ASP A 25 -22.01 14.19 -21.09
N SER A 26 -21.71 12.99 -20.56
CA SER A 26 -22.08 12.59 -19.18
C SER A 26 -21.13 13.12 -18.09
N LEU A 27 -19.88 13.45 -18.46
CA LEU A 27 -18.83 13.96 -17.57
C LEU A 27 -18.93 15.47 -17.35
N ILE A 28 -19.35 16.23 -18.36
CA ILE A 28 -19.46 17.68 -18.28
C ILE A 28 -20.90 18.03 -17.90
N ALA A 29 -21.21 17.94 -16.59
CA ALA A 29 -22.26 18.80 -16.08
C ALA A 29 -21.80 20.25 -16.30
N PRO A 30 -22.58 21.14 -16.93
CA PRO A 30 -22.24 22.55 -17.06
C PRO A 30 -22.37 23.23 -15.68
N VAL A 31 -21.49 22.87 -14.75
CA VAL A 31 -21.39 23.44 -13.41
C VAL A 31 -20.84 24.84 -13.58
N LYS A 32 -21.73 25.83 -13.57
CA LYS A 32 -21.34 27.24 -13.51
C LYS A 32 -21.11 27.60 -12.05
N ASN A 33 -19.88 28.02 -11.75
CA ASN A 33 -19.60 28.68 -10.48
C ASN A 33 -20.37 30.02 -10.47
N ASP A 34 -21.29 30.16 -9.51
CA ASP A 34 -22.14 31.34 -9.33
C ASP A 34 -21.44 32.49 -8.58
N GLY A 35 -20.18 32.28 -8.18
CA GLY A 35 -19.37 33.23 -7.41
C GLY A 35 -19.77 33.35 -5.94
N LEU A 36 -20.78 32.58 -5.49
CA LEU A 36 -21.30 32.63 -4.12
C LEU A 36 -20.87 31.43 -3.30
N ASN A 37 -20.66 30.28 -3.95
CA ASN A 37 -20.27 29.04 -3.29
C ASN A 37 -18.76 28.78 -3.43
N THR A 38 -18.06 28.71 -2.31
CA THR A 38 -16.62 28.45 -2.26
C THR A 38 -16.33 26.99 -1.91
N PHE A 39 -15.07 26.58 -2.15
CA PHE A 39 -14.53 25.33 -1.63
C PHE A 39 -14.60 25.33 -0.09
N ILE A 40 -15.01 24.20 0.48
CA ILE A 40 -15.21 23.98 1.90
C ILE A 40 -14.48 22.70 2.29
N THR A 41 -13.74 22.78 3.39
CA THR A 41 -13.20 21.60 4.08
C THR A 41 -13.84 21.53 5.45
N THR A 42 -14.42 20.38 5.79
CA THR A 42 -15.08 20.17 7.07
C THR A 42 -14.79 18.79 7.63
N GLU A 43 -14.87 18.65 8.95
CA GLU A 43 -14.61 17.40 9.64
C GLU A 43 -15.93 16.73 10.03
N VAL A 44 -16.01 15.42 9.79
CA VAL A 44 -17.18 14.59 10.11
C VAL A 44 -16.77 13.49 11.05
N GLU A 45 -17.44 13.43 12.20
CA GLU A 45 -17.28 12.36 13.17
C GLU A 45 -17.83 11.02 12.63
N PRO A 46 -17.24 9.88 13.02
CA PRO A 46 -17.73 8.56 12.68
C PRO A 46 -19.13 8.32 13.27
N ILE A 47 -19.87 7.43 12.63
CA ILE A 47 -21.14 6.91 13.19
C ILE A 47 -20.84 5.93 14.33
N SER A 48 -19.78 5.12 14.18
CA SER A 48 -19.32 4.21 15.23
C SER A 48 -18.80 4.97 16.45
N HIS A 49 -18.97 4.39 17.64
CA HIS A 49 -18.42 4.94 18.88
C HIS A 49 -16.89 4.77 18.94
N ILE A 50 -16.18 5.86 19.23
CA ILE A 50 -14.73 5.93 19.46
C ILE A 50 -14.51 6.38 20.92
N PRO A 51 -13.55 5.82 21.68
CA PRO A 51 -12.53 4.85 21.26
C PRO A 51 -13.07 3.43 21.03
N CYS A 52 -12.46 2.70 20.09
CA CYS A 52 -12.82 1.31 19.80
C CYS A 52 -11.60 0.41 19.58
N SER A 53 -11.78 -0.90 19.74
CA SER A 53 -10.73 -1.89 19.44
C SER A 53 -10.51 -2.01 17.94
N HIS A 54 -9.31 -2.41 17.52
CA HIS A 54 -8.99 -2.80 16.14
C HIS A 54 -9.91 -3.88 15.54
N LEU A 55 -10.60 -4.67 16.37
CA LEU A 55 -11.56 -5.69 15.93
C LEU A 55 -12.95 -5.12 15.59
N SER A 56 -13.23 -3.89 15.99
CA SER A 56 -14.52 -3.23 15.76
C SER A 56 -14.62 -2.70 14.32
N GLU A 57 -15.82 -2.75 13.75
CA GLU A 57 -16.11 -2.06 12.50
C GLU A 57 -16.34 -0.56 12.75
N ILE A 58 -15.79 0.26 11.86
CA ILE A 58 -15.94 1.72 11.87
C ILE A 58 -16.79 2.10 10.68
N GLU A 59 -17.95 2.70 10.94
CA GLU A 59 -18.82 3.30 9.93
C GLU A 59 -18.61 4.82 9.92
N ILE A 60 -18.29 5.37 8.75
CA ILE A 60 -18.13 6.81 8.54
C ILE A 60 -19.03 7.33 7.42
N ASN A 61 -19.52 8.56 7.56
CA ASN A 61 -20.21 9.26 6.50
C ASN A 61 -19.21 9.93 5.54
N LEU A 62 -19.44 9.81 4.24
CA LEU A 62 -18.72 10.55 3.21
C LEU A 62 -19.48 11.82 2.76
N LYS A 63 -20.41 12.29 3.61
CA LYS A 63 -21.24 13.48 3.40
C LYS A 63 -21.24 14.37 4.65
N THR A 64 -21.30 15.68 4.39
CA THR A 64 -21.72 16.72 5.34
C THR A 64 -22.94 17.49 4.78
N ASN A 65 -23.64 18.26 5.62
CA ASN A 65 -24.69 19.20 5.17
C ASN A 65 -24.10 20.51 4.60
N GLU A 66 -22.79 20.70 4.74
CA GLU A 66 -22.10 21.91 4.30
C GLU A 66 -21.73 21.84 2.81
N VAL A 67 -21.61 20.64 2.22
CA VAL A 67 -21.22 20.42 0.83
C VAL A 67 -22.28 19.63 0.07
N ASP A 68 -22.59 20.07 -1.14
CA ASP A 68 -23.50 19.35 -2.04
C ASP A 68 -22.75 18.32 -2.90
N VAL A 69 -21.48 18.60 -3.17
CA VAL A 69 -20.55 17.75 -3.91
C VAL A 69 -19.31 17.50 -3.05
N THR A 70 -19.00 16.24 -2.77
CA THR A 70 -17.75 15.82 -2.14
C THR A 70 -16.70 15.59 -3.23
N GLN A 71 -15.54 16.21 -3.09
CA GLN A 71 -14.35 15.90 -3.88
C GLN A 71 -13.59 14.77 -3.21
N ILE A 72 -13.77 13.56 -3.73
CA ILE A 72 -13.25 12.32 -3.15
C ILE A 72 -11.72 12.33 -3.13
N GLN A 73 -11.07 12.80 -4.20
CA GLN A 73 -9.61 12.92 -4.34
C GLN A 73 -8.94 13.85 -3.31
N ASP A 74 -9.68 14.80 -2.75
CA ASP A 74 -9.20 15.81 -1.81
C ASP A 74 -9.67 15.54 -0.37
N SER A 75 -10.41 14.44 -0.18
CA SER A 75 -10.98 14.03 1.10
C SER A 75 -10.22 12.83 1.66
N PHE A 76 -10.10 12.76 2.99
CA PHE A 76 -9.32 11.72 3.66
C PHE A 76 -9.88 11.37 5.03
N ILE A 77 -9.56 10.18 5.52
CA ILE A 77 -9.89 9.69 6.85
C ILE A 77 -8.65 9.83 7.72
N HIS A 78 -8.77 10.46 8.88
CA HIS A 78 -7.68 10.57 9.84
C HIS A 78 -7.97 9.69 11.06
N LEU A 79 -7.03 8.80 11.39
CA LEU A 79 -7.08 7.92 12.54
C LEU A 79 -5.91 8.24 13.48
N THR A 80 -6.16 8.25 14.78
CA THR A 80 -5.11 8.12 15.81
C THR A 80 -5.33 6.80 16.52
N ILE A 81 -4.30 5.96 16.53
CA ILE A 81 -4.32 4.68 17.23
C ILE A 81 -3.32 4.67 18.38
N ASP A 82 -3.69 4.06 19.50
CA ASP A 82 -2.77 3.73 20.58
C ASP A 82 -2.40 2.26 20.45
N ALA A 83 -1.19 1.98 19.97
CA ALA A 83 -0.69 0.65 19.71
C ALA A 83 0.12 0.11 20.90
N GLU A 84 -0.17 -1.12 21.33
CA GLU A 84 0.65 -1.86 22.30
C GLU A 84 1.55 -2.85 21.54
N LEU A 85 2.83 -2.49 21.47
CA LEU A 85 3.87 -3.25 20.77
C LEU A 85 4.58 -4.20 21.73
N ILE A 86 5.00 -5.35 21.20
CA ILE A 86 5.92 -6.29 21.85
C ILE A 86 7.21 -6.31 21.05
N ILE A 87 8.34 -6.02 21.70
CA ILE A 87 9.67 -6.01 21.08
C ILE A 87 10.53 -7.08 21.73
N ASN A 88 10.96 -8.04 20.92
CA ASN A 88 11.80 -9.16 21.37
C ASN A 88 13.18 -9.05 20.74
N PHE A 89 14.22 -9.02 21.58
CA PHE A 89 15.62 -9.08 21.20
C PHE A 89 16.18 -10.46 21.52
N ASN A 90 16.79 -11.15 20.55
CA ASN A 90 17.47 -12.43 20.80
C ASN A 90 18.62 -12.29 21.81
N THR A 91 19.26 -11.12 21.88
CA THR A 91 20.21 -10.76 22.92
C THR A 91 19.98 -9.32 23.31
N LEU A 92 19.79 -9.09 24.62
CA LEU A 92 19.35 -7.80 25.11
C LEU A 92 20.35 -6.67 24.80
N PRO A 93 19.83 -5.50 24.47
CA PRO A 93 20.64 -4.35 24.13
C PRO A 93 21.32 -3.79 25.41
N VAL A 94 22.65 -3.93 25.54
CA VAL A 94 23.43 -3.14 26.50
C VAL A 94 23.58 -1.74 25.93
N ILE A 95 22.58 -0.90 26.17
CA ILE A 95 22.56 0.47 25.67
C ILE A 95 23.27 1.33 26.72
N ASP A 96 24.45 1.85 26.35
CA ASP A 96 25.11 2.95 27.05
C ASP A 96 24.15 4.15 27.08
N ALA A 97 23.87 4.67 28.29
CA ALA A 97 22.91 5.75 28.50
C ALA A 97 23.22 7.01 27.67
N SER A 98 24.49 7.24 27.31
CA SER A 98 24.91 8.39 26.51
C SER A 98 24.61 8.29 25.01
N ILE A 99 24.21 7.12 24.50
CA ILE A 99 23.99 6.88 23.06
C ILE A 99 22.54 6.53 22.71
N ALA A 100 21.72 6.21 23.72
CA ALA A 100 20.33 5.81 23.56
C ALA A 100 19.45 6.85 22.84
N ASP A 101 19.81 8.13 22.94
CA ASP A 101 19.03 9.27 22.43
C ASP A 101 19.19 9.54 20.93
N GLY A 102 20.20 8.94 20.29
CA GLY A 102 20.48 9.09 18.85
C GLY A 102 20.05 7.91 17.99
N VAL A 103 19.68 6.77 18.60
CA VAL A 103 19.35 5.51 17.91
C VAL A 103 17.85 5.26 17.99
N PHE A 104 17.24 4.97 16.84
CA PHE A 104 15.79 4.82 16.74
C PHE A 104 15.39 3.58 15.95
N LEU A 105 14.26 3.02 16.33
CA LEU A 105 13.51 2.07 15.52
C LEU A 105 12.29 2.79 14.93
N PHE A 106 12.10 2.67 13.62
CA PHE A 106 10.85 3.10 13.00
C PHE A 106 9.81 1.99 13.13
N VAL A 107 8.59 2.37 13.49
CA VAL A 107 7.41 1.50 13.46
C VAL A 107 6.26 2.25 12.77
N GLY A 108 5.62 1.65 11.78
CA GLY A 108 4.54 2.30 11.06
C GLY A 108 4.01 1.49 9.88
N LEU A 109 3.46 2.18 8.90
CA LEU A 109 2.89 1.62 7.67
C LEU A 109 3.70 2.09 6.46
N LYS A 110 3.83 1.23 5.45
CA LYS A 110 4.37 1.60 4.13
C LYS A 110 3.36 2.49 3.39
N ASN A 111 2.08 2.10 3.44
CA ASN A 111 0.95 2.95 3.07
C ASN A 111 -0.13 2.89 4.16
N SER A 112 -0.67 4.05 4.53
CA SER A 112 -1.79 4.23 5.45
C SER A 112 -2.99 3.34 5.12
N THR A 113 -3.33 3.19 3.85
CA THR A 113 -4.51 2.44 3.36
C THR A 113 -4.36 0.94 3.58
N ASP A 114 -3.12 0.44 3.73
CA ASP A 114 -2.84 -0.98 4.00
C ASP A 114 -3.48 -1.45 5.32
N ILE A 115 -3.76 -0.52 6.24
CA ILE A 115 -4.43 -0.81 7.51
C ILE A 115 -5.87 -1.30 7.35
N ILE A 116 -6.53 -1.05 6.22
CA ILE A 116 -7.89 -1.52 6.01
C ILE A 116 -7.85 -3.03 5.74
N ARG A 117 -8.41 -3.83 6.65
CA ARG A 117 -8.50 -5.28 6.47
C ARG A 117 -9.55 -5.64 5.43
N GLY A 118 -10.70 -4.98 5.50
CA GLY A 118 -11.82 -5.16 4.60
C GLY A 118 -12.82 -4.03 4.77
N TYR A 119 -13.68 -3.85 3.78
CA TYR A 119 -14.69 -2.80 3.78
C TYR A 119 -15.94 -3.19 2.99
N SER A 120 -17.02 -2.45 3.22
CA SER A 120 -18.21 -2.44 2.38
C SER A 120 -18.77 -1.02 2.30
N ILE A 121 -19.49 -0.73 1.21
CA ILE A 121 -20.09 0.58 1.01
C ILE A 121 -21.58 0.50 1.28
N LYS A 122 -22.10 1.44 2.07
CA LYS A 122 -23.55 1.63 2.25
C LYS A 122 -24.00 2.86 1.48
N HIS A 123 -25.18 2.74 0.89
CA HIS A 123 -25.92 3.83 0.28
C HIS A 123 -27.29 3.92 0.92
N ARG A 124 -27.63 5.09 1.48
CA ARG A 124 -28.91 5.33 2.17
C ARG A 124 -29.23 4.30 3.26
N GLY A 125 -28.21 3.86 3.99
CA GLY A 125 -28.33 2.91 5.10
C GLY A 125 -28.35 1.43 4.70
N MET A 126 -28.35 1.10 3.41
CA MET A 126 -28.27 -0.28 2.92
C MET A 126 -26.89 -0.55 2.32
N THR A 127 -26.33 -1.73 2.55
CA THR A 127 -25.09 -2.15 1.90
C THR A 127 -25.31 -2.30 0.39
N VAL A 128 -24.46 -1.66 -0.41
CA VAL A 128 -24.47 -1.77 -1.86
C VAL A 128 -23.89 -3.15 -2.24
N THR A 129 -24.65 -3.90 -3.01
CA THR A 129 -24.24 -5.23 -3.50
C THR A 129 -22.88 -5.17 -4.22
N ASN A 130 -22.07 -6.22 -4.10
CA ASN A 130 -20.74 -6.38 -4.70
C ASN A 130 -19.63 -5.46 -4.18
N THR A 131 -19.90 -4.54 -3.25
CA THR A 131 -18.89 -3.63 -2.68
C THR A 131 -18.08 -4.22 -1.53
N LEU A 132 -18.44 -5.43 -1.06
CA LEU A 132 -17.71 -6.11 -0.01
C LEU A 132 -16.31 -6.50 -0.53
N GLN A 133 -15.28 -5.92 0.08
CA GLN A 133 -13.88 -6.30 -0.07
C GLN A 133 -13.41 -6.95 1.23
N THR A 134 -12.94 -8.20 1.15
CA THR A 134 -12.45 -8.96 2.31
C THR A 134 -10.93 -8.90 2.48
N GLU A 135 -10.21 -8.56 1.41
CA GLU A 135 -8.73 -8.52 1.35
C GLU A 135 -8.25 -7.10 1.05
N GLY A 136 -8.71 -6.13 1.86
CA GLY A 136 -8.40 -4.70 1.70
C GLY A 136 -6.91 -4.39 1.81
N THR A 137 -6.17 -5.11 2.66
CA THR A 137 -4.72 -4.93 2.80
C THR A 137 -4.00 -5.30 1.50
N MET A 138 -4.38 -6.42 0.87
CA MET A 138 -3.77 -6.86 -0.39
C MET A 138 -4.17 -5.96 -1.55
N GLU A 139 -5.43 -5.54 -1.60
CA GLU A 139 -5.92 -4.52 -2.55
C GLU A 139 -5.08 -3.25 -2.43
N SER A 140 -4.96 -2.69 -1.22
CA SER A 140 -4.18 -1.47 -0.98
C SER A 140 -2.71 -1.63 -1.37
N PHE A 141 -2.08 -2.77 -1.03
CA PHE A 141 -0.70 -3.02 -1.38
C PHE A 141 -0.49 -2.96 -2.90
N VAL A 142 -1.27 -3.75 -3.66
CA VAL A 142 -1.11 -3.78 -5.13
C VAL A 142 -1.51 -2.47 -5.77
N THR A 143 -2.50 -1.76 -5.23
CA THR A 143 -2.96 -0.51 -5.80
C THR A 143 -1.94 0.62 -5.63
N ASN A 144 -1.26 0.63 -4.50
CA ASN A 144 -0.34 1.70 -4.16
C ASN A 144 1.13 1.40 -4.46
N LEU A 145 1.47 0.13 -4.73
CA LEU A 145 2.84 -0.28 -5.03
C LEU A 145 3.43 0.51 -6.20
N TYR A 146 2.68 0.69 -7.28
CA TYR A 146 3.17 1.35 -8.49
C TYR A 146 2.73 2.81 -8.63
N LYS A 147 2.24 3.46 -7.56
CA LYS A 147 1.91 4.88 -7.66
C LYS A 147 3.13 5.71 -8.09
N PRO A 148 2.93 6.75 -8.90
CA PRO A 148 4.01 7.66 -9.30
C PRO A 148 4.77 8.19 -8.08
N LYS A 149 6.09 8.32 -8.22
CA LYS A 149 6.97 8.82 -7.17
C LYS A 149 6.44 10.11 -6.52
N GLY A 150 5.98 11.07 -7.33
CA GLY A 150 5.44 12.35 -6.85
C GLY A 150 4.25 12.22 -5.90
N GLU A 151 3.38 11.22 -6.08
CA GLU A 151 2.23 11.00 -5.19
C GLU A 151 2.66 10.47 -3.82
N LYS A 152 3.69 9.62 -3.79
CA LYS A 152 4.22 9.02 -2.55
C LYS A 152 4.96 10.03 -1.66
N PHE A 153 5.54 11.09 -2.22
CA PHE A 153 6.35 12.05 -1.46
C PHE A 153 5.56 13.22 -0.87
N ASN A 154 4.43 13.61 -1.47
CA ASN A 154 3.80 14.90 -1.17
C ASN A 154 2.81 14.88 0.00
N ARG A 155 2.27 13.71 0.37
CA ARG A 155 1.23 13.58 1.40
C ARG A 155 1.84 13.06 2.72
N LYS A 156 1.76 13.87 3.80
CA LYS A 156 2.23 13.47 5.14
C LYS A 156 1.33 12.37 5.72
N GLN A 157 1.93 11.42 6.45
CA GLN A 157 1.21 10.35 7.15
C GLN A 157 0.36 9.45 6.23
N VAL A 158 0.67 9.43 4.94
CA VAL A 158 0.06 8.52 3.95
C VAL A 158 1.06 7.44 3.57
N HIS A 159 2.20 7.84 3.00
CA HIS A 159 3.24 6.91 2.57
C HIS A 159 4.50 7.02 3.44
N THR A 160 5.14 5.88 3.67
CA THR A 160 6.48 5.81 4.23
C THR A 160 7.38 5.05 3.27
N LEU A 161 8.27 5.78 2.60
CA LEU A 161 9.41 5.18 1.91
C LEU A 161 10.46 4.81 2.95
N TRP A 162 11.06 3.62 2.82
CA TRP A 162 12.14 3.16 3.68
C TRP A 162 13.29 4.18 3.72
N ARG A 163 13.68 4.74 2.57
CA ARG A 163 14.76 5.74 2.51
C ARG A 163 14.47 6.96 3.39
N ASN A 164 13.22 7.42 3.41
CA ASN A 164 12.78 8.54 4.24
C ASN A 164 12.76 8.15 5.72
N ALA A 165 12.24 6.97 6.05
CA ALA A 165 12.24 6.44 7.41
C ALA A 165 13.67 6.30 7.96
N HIS A 166 14.56 5.73 7.14
CA HIS A 166 15.96 5.50 7.41
C HIS A 166 16.70 6.82 7.66
N LEU A 167 16.37 7.89 6.92
CA LEU A 167 16.95 9.22 7.09
C LEU A 167 16.29 10.08 8.20
N PHE A 168 15.35 9.52 8.97
CA PHE A 168 14.66 10.19 10.08
C PHE A 168 13.80 11.39 9.64
N ASP A 169 13.02 11.19 8.56
CA ASP A 169 12.07 12.19 8.07
C ASP A 169 10.82 12.34 8.97
N THR A 170 10.21 13.51 8.98
CA THR A 170 8.99 13.77 9.76
C THR A 170 7.68 13.41 9.07
N SER A 171 7.68 13.16 7.76
CA SER A 171 6.47 12.92 6.98
C SER A 171 5.96 11.47 7.00
N VAL A 172 6.65 10.59 7.72
CA VAL A 172 6.37 9.15 7.79
C VAL A 172 4.99 8.85 8.38
N CYS A 173 4.35 7.78 7.90
CA CYS A 173 3.13 7.21 8.47
C CYS A 173 3.51 6.23 9.60
N GLY A 174 3.94 6.76 10.74
CA GLY A 174 4.44 5.94 11.84
C GLY A 174 5.07 6.77 12.96
N ARG A 175 5.77 6.07 13.86
CA ARG A 175 6.46 6.65 15.01
C ARG A 175 7.87 6.08 15.11
N TYR A 176 8.81 6.96 15.47
CA TYR A 176 10.17 6.56 15.85
C TYR A 176 10.26 6.30 17.35
N ILE A 177 10.62 5.08 17.73
CA ILE A 177 10.83 4.68 19.12
C ILE A 177 12.33 4.82 19.40
N SER A 178 12.70 5.62 20.40
CA SER A 178 14.11 5.74 20.76
C SER A 178 14.56 4.49 21.52
N TYR A 179 15.84 4.18 21.44
CA TYR A 179 16.40 3.09 22.22
C TYR A 179 16.36 3.38 23.73
N ALA A 180 16.31 4.65 24.12
CA ALA A 180 16.07 5.06 25.52
C ALA A 180 14.68 4.61 26.01
N GLU A 181 13.63 4.83 25.21
CA GLU A 181 12.25 4.41 25.52
C GLU A 181 12.15 2.87 25.60
N ILE A 182 12.84 2.16 24.70
CA ILE A 182 12.93 0.69 24.74
C ILE A 182 13.64 0.21 26.02
N LYS A 183 14.72 0.89 26.43
CA LYS A 183 15.48 0.56 27.64
C LYS A 183 14.63 0.75 28.89
N GLU A 184 13.93 1.89 29.02
CA GLU A 184 13.03 2.14 30.15
C GLU A 184 11.93 1.07 30.25
N ALA A 185 11.31 0.71 29.12
CA ALA A 185 10.30 -0.33 29.08
C ALA A 185 10.88 -1.71 29.46
N TYR A 186 12.11 -2.00 29.05
CA TYR A 186 12.80 -3.24 29.41
C TYR A 186 13.13 -3.31 30.91
N ASP A 187 13.70 -2.24 31.47
CA ASP A 187 14.07 -2.18 32.90
C ASP A 187 12.83 -2.30 33.79
N ALA A 188 11.68 -1.81 33.33
CA ALA A 188 10.39 -1.98 34.00
C ALA A 188 9.81 -3.41 33.88
N ALA A 189 10.14 -4.15 32.82
CA ALA A 189 9.53 -5.44 32.50
C ALA A 189 10.11 -6.65 33.27
N ASN A 190 11.19 -6.49 34.05
CA ASN A 190 11.81 -7.56 34.87
C ASN A 190 12.04 -8.89 34.11
N ASN A 191 12.66 -8.83 32.92
CA ASN A 191 12.91 -9.97 32.01
C ASN A 191 11.66 -10.62 31.37
N GLN A 192 10.55 -9.89 31.22
CA GLN A 192 9.42 -10.26 30.35
C GLN A 192 9.51 -9.55 28.98
N ASP A 193 8.57 -9.88 28.07
CA ASP A 193 8.39 -9.23 26.78
C ASP A 193 8.30 -7.70 26.92
N ILE A 194 9.19 -6.96 26.24
CA ILE A 194 9.21 -5.48 26.29
C ILE A 194 7.94 -4.97 25.63
N THR A 195 7.07 -4.36 26.43
CA THR A 195 5.80 -3.83 25.97
C THR A 195 5.84 -2.31 25.96
N ILE A 196 5.57 -1.69 24.80
CA ILE A 196 5.60 -0.23 24.63
C ILE A 196 4.26 0.23 24.06
N LYS A 197 3.70 1.30 24.62
CA LYS A 197 2.47 1.93 24.13
C LYS A 197 2.81 3.21 23.38
N ILE A 198 2.46 3.26 22.10
CA ILE A 198 2.74 4.42 21.26
C ILE A 198 1.49 4.92 20.51
N PRO A 199 1.25 6.24 20.46
CA PRO A 199 0.26 6.81 19.54
C PRO A 199 0.84 6.86 18.11
N ILE A 200 0.02 6.51 17.13
CA ILE A 200 0.34 6.60 15.70
C ILE A 200 -0.82 7.30 14.97
N ASP A 201 -0.49 8.35 14.24
CA ASP A 201 -1.44 9.06 13.37
C ASP A 201 -1.35 8.52 11.93
N ILE A 202 -2.51 8.28 11.33
CA ILE A 202 -2.66 7.65 10.02
C ILE A 202 -3.67 8.47 9.20
N THR A 203 -3.29 8.88 8.00
CA THR A 203 -4.18 9.58 7.07
C THR A 203 -4.44 8.71 5.86
N ILE A 204 -5.68 8.26 5.65
CA ILE A 204 -6.09 7.41 4.54
C ILE A 204 -6.82 8.28 3.51
N PRO A 205 -6.22 8.57 2.33
CA PRO A 205 -6.94 9.23 1.24
C PRO A 205 -8.10 8.36 0.76
N ILE A 206 -9.26 8.96 0.46
CA ILE A 206 -10.43 8.17 0.04
C ILE A 206 -10.23 7.60 -1.37
N ASP A 207 -9.53 8.32 -2.24
CA ASP A 207 -9.14 7.89 -3.59
C ASP A 207 -8.20 6.68 -3.61
N ASP A 208 -7.52 6.40 -2.50
CA ASP A 208 -6.64 5.21 -2.37
C ASP A 208 -7.45 3.92 -2.15
N ILE A 209 -8.71 4.02 -1.75
CA ILE A 209 -9.61 2.88 -1.60
C ILE A 209 -10.18 2.57 -2.99
N LEU A 210 -9.92 1.36 -3.51
CA LEU A 210 -10.08 1.07 -4.94
C LEU A 210 -11.50 1.27 -5.45
N VAL A 211 -12.50 1.02 -4.61
CA VAL A 211 -13.91 1.24 -4.97
C VAL A 211 -14.22 2.71 -5.29
N PHE A 212 -13.41 3.66 -4.82
CA PHE A 212 -13.57 5.09 -5.03
C PHE A 212 -12.56 5.70 -6.01
N SER A 213 -11.61 4.92 -6.53
CA SER A 213 -10.45 5.43 -7.28
C SER A 213 -10.80 6.26 -8.53
N GLY A 214 -11.90 5.94 -9.21
CA GLY A 214 -12.39 6.70 -10.37
C GLY A 214 -13.36 7.83 -10.04
N MET A 215 -13.68 8.05 -8.77
CA MET A 215 -14.55 9.15 -8.35
C MET A 215 -13.72 10.40 -8.06
N SER A 216 -13.88 11.45 -8.86
CA SER A 216 -13.43 12.80 -8.50
C SER A 216 -14.49 13.51 -7.66
N ASP A 217 -15.66 13.74 -8.26
CA ASP A 217 -16.77 14.49 -7.67
C ASP A 217 -18.00 13.60 -7.43
N TYR A 218 -18.31 13.38 -6.15
CA TYR A 218 -19.53 12.67 -5.73
C TYR A 218 -20.63 13.65 -5.34
N HIS A 219 -21.76 13.61 -6.05
CA HIS A 219 -22.84 14.58 -5.94
C HIS A 219 -23.86 14.15 -4.87
N ASN A 220 -23.50 14.37 -3.59
CA ASN A 220 -24.31 13.97 -2.43
C ASN A 220 -25.75 14.46 -2.48
N ALA A 221 -25.97 15.69 -2.94
CA ALA A 221 -27.29 16.31 -3.00
C ALA A 221 -28.22 15.61 -4.02
N VAL A 222 -27.65 14.96 -5.05
CA VAL A 222 -28.40 14.30 -6.13
C VAL A 222 -28.51 12.80 -5.91
N PHE A 223 -27.38 12.16 -5.59
CA PHE A 223 -27.31 10.70 -5.52
C PHE A 223 -27.55 10.14 -4.12
N GLY A 224 -27.53 10.97 -3.08
CA GLY A 224 -27.68 10.54 -1.70
C GLY A 224 -26.32 10.34 -1.00
N VAL A 225 -26.33 9.60 0.12
CA VAL A 225 -25.16 9.49 1.01
C VAL A 225 -24.46 8.17 0.81
N LEU A 226 -23.15 8.22 0.56
CA LEU A 226 -22.26 7.07 0.70
C LEU A 226 -21.67 7.03 2.11
N ARG A 227 -21.56 5.82 2.63
CA ARG A 227 -20.84 5.50 3.85
C ARG A 227 -19.91 4.34 3.58
N ILE A 228 -18.75 4.34 4.20
CA ILE A 228 -17.87 3.17 4.21
C ILE A 228 -17.90 2.58 5.61
N VAL A 229 -18.04 1.25 5.65
CA VAL A 229 -17.87 0.44 6.85
C VAL A 229 -16.61 -0.38 6.65
N PHE A 230 -15.62 -0.22 7.52
CA PHE A 230 -14.35 -0.91 7.41
C PHE A 230 -13.87 -1.44 8.76
N ASN A 231 -13.02 -2.46 8.70
CA ASN A 231 -12.28 -2.97 9.85
C ASN A 231 -10.77 -2.88 9.59
N LEU A 232 -9.98 -2.98 10.65
CA LEU A 232 -8.55 -2.69 10.59
C LEU A 232 -7.69 -3.94 10.79
N ASN A 233 -6.49 -3.92 10.19
CA ASN A 233 -5.50 -4.96 10.26
C ASN A 233 -4.30 -4.51 11.12
N LYS A 234 -4.02 -5.21 12.21
CA LYS A 234 -2.85 -4.92 13.06
C LYS A 234 -1.55 -5.55 12.57
N GLU A 235 -1.61 -6.56 11.71
CA GLU A 235 -0.45 -7.36 11.29
C GLU A 235 0.35 -6.70 10.16
N VAL A 236 -0.26 -5.70 9.52
CA VAL A 236 0.28 -5.01 8.34
C VAL A 236 1.42 -4.03 8.63
N PHE A 237 1.60 -3.67 9.90
CA PHE A 237 2.67 -2.76 10.33
C PHE A 237 4.06 -3.32 10.00
N VAL A 238 4.99 -2.42 9.78
CA VAL A 238 6.39 -2.70 9.47
C VAL A 238 7.30 -1.98 10.45
N PHE A 239 8.52 -2.47 10.58
CA PHE A 239 9.58 -1.82 11.33
C PHE A 239 10.88 -1.79 10.51
N CYS A 240 11.74 -0.83 10.81
CA CYS A 240 13.12 -0.82 10.30
C CYS A 240 14.06 -0.06 11.24
N GLN A 241 15.34 -0.39 11.15
CA GLN A 241 16.39 0.35 11.82
C GLN A 241 16.60 1.71 11.14
N VAL A 242 16.48 2.79 11.91
CA VAL A 242 16.81 4.15 11.45
C VAL A 242 18.31 4.32 11.43
N ASN A 243 18.80 5.11 10.47
CA ASN A 243 20.21 5.43 10.39
C ASN A 243 20.67 6.27 11.60
N PRO A 244 21.53 5.76 12.51
CA PRO A 244 21.84 6.51 13.73
C PRO A 244 22.65 7.79 13.48
N ILE A 245 23.42 7.86 12.39
CA ILE A 245 24.14 9.08 12.00
C ILE A 245 23.13 10.11 11.48
N ALA A 246 22.17 9.69 10.65
CA ALA A 246 21.15 10.57 10.10
C ALA A 246 20.22 11.11 11.19
N SER A 247 19.68 10.24 12.05
CA SER A 247 18.85 10.66 13.18
C SER A 247 19.60 11.58 14.12
N SER A 248 20.85 11.27 14.50
CA SER A 248 21.63 12.12 15.41
C SER A 248 21.97 13.48 14.79
N LYS A 249 22.32 13.52 13.50
CA LYS A 249 22.57 14.77 12.77
C LYS A 249 21.30 15.63 12.73
N THR A 250 20.16 14.99 12.49
CA THR A 250 18.86 15.65 12.47
C THR A 250 18.47 16.15 13.86
N MET A 251 18.72 15.36 14.91
CA MET A 251 18.46 15.76 16.30
C MET A 251 19.33 16.94 16.73
N ALA A 252 20.62 16.94 16.40
CA ALA A 252 21.52 18.06 16.67
C ALA A 252 21.05 19.34 15.99
N LYS A 253 20.66 19.26 14.71
CA LYS A 253 20.20 20.42 13.94
C LYS A 253 18.82 20.94 14.36
N ARG A 254 17.88 20.05 14.66
CA ARG A 254 16.48 20.42 14.95
C ARG A 254 16.24 20.77 16.42
N TYR A 255 17.01 20.20 17.34
CA TYR A 255 16.74 20.28 18.78
C TYR A 255 17.97 20.71 19.62
N ASP A 256 19.00 21.27 19.01
CA ASP A 256 20.22 21.77 19.67
C ASP A 256 20.96 20.71 20.52
N ARG A 257 20.94 19.45 20.04
CA ARG A 257 21.58 18.28 20.68
C ARG A 257 22.96 17.97 20.09
N GLN A 258 23.85 18.97 20.01
CA GLN A 258 25.15 18.82 19.35
C GLN A 258 26.07 17.79 20.07
N ALA A 259 26.02 17.73 21.39
CA ALA A 259 26.82 16.79 22.18
C ALA A 259 26.49 15.31 21.87
N ASP A 260 25.21 15.00 21.65
CA ASP A 260 24.74 13.65 21.31
C ASP A 260 25.24 13.25 19.91
N PHE A 261 25.23 14.19 18.95
CA PHE A 261 25.79 13.95 17.62
C PHE A 261 27.30 13.72 17.67
N ASP A 262 28.06 14.50 18.43
CA ASP A 262 29.50 14.32 18.52
C ASP A 262 29.87 12.97 19.17
N ALA A 263 29.06 12.50 20.13
CA ALA A 263 29.18 11.19 20.75
C ALA A 263 28.88 10.04 19.76
N VAL A 264 27.87 10.19 18.90
CA VAL A 264 27.52 9.21 17.85
C VAL A 264 28.52 9.28 16.69
N HIS A 265 28.86 10.45 16.17
CA HIS A 265 29.71 10.58 14.98
C HIS A 265 31.12 9.97 15.19
N LYS A 266 31.74 10.19 16.37
CA LYS A 266 33.03 9.58 16.73
C LYS A 266 32.97 8.05 16.86
N LYS A 267 31.77 7.50 17.11
CA LYS A 267 31.53 6.10 17.42
C LYS A 267 31.07 5.26 16.20
N TRP A 268 30.60 5.89 15.13
CA TRP A 268 29.82 5.21 14.07
C TRP A 268 30.49 5.19 12.69
N SER A 269 31.73 5.67 12.54
CA SER A 269 32.34 5.99 11.25
C SER A 269 32.65 4.80 10.32
N LEU A 270 32.47 3.52 10.72
CA LEU A 270 32.90 2.35 9.92
C LEU A 270 32.03 1.06 10.03
N SER A 271 30.80 1.08 10.56
CA SER A 271 30.01 -0.18 10.76
C SER A 271 28.57 -0.14 10.23
N TYR A 272 28.32 0.72 9.22
CA TYR A 272 26.99 1.04 8.72
C TYR A 272 26.24 -0.12 8.04
N GLU A 273 26.95 -1.16 7.62
CA GLU A 273 26.48 -2.13 6.62
C GLU A 273 25.94 -3.45 7.21
N LYS A 274 25.85 -3.60 8.54
CA LYS A 274 25.62 -4.91 9.18
C LYS A 274 24.22 -5.14 9.77
N TYR A 275 23.29 -4.21 9.59
CA TYR A 275 21.88 -4.38 9.93
C TYR A 275 21.02 -4.42 8.66
N ASN A 276 19.79 -4.91 8.76
CA ASN A 276 18.92 -5.02 7.59
C ASN A 276 18.57 -3.64 7.02
N HIS A 277 18.85 -3.42 5.74
CA HIS A 277 18.31 -2.29 4.98
C HIS A 277 17.03 -2.73 4.28
N GLY A 278 15.96 -1.99 4.52
CA GLY A 278 14.60 -2.31 4.09
C GLY A 278 13.62 -2.48 5.25
N PHE A 279 12.34 -2.52 4.90
CA PHE A 279 11.29 -2.78 5.87
C PHE A 279 11.22 -4.25 6.27
N SER A 280 10.85 -4.49 7.51
CA SER A 280 10.56 -5.82 8.03
C SER A 280 9.12 -5.86 8.51
N GLN A 281 8.36 -6.83 8.02
CA GLN A 281 6.97 -7.02 8.43
C GLN A 281 6.87 -7.40 9.90
N PHE A 282 5.85 -6.91 10.59
CA PHE A 282 5.56 -7.37 11.95
C PHE A 282 5.45 -8.90 12.00
N GLY A 283 6.04 -9.49 13.04
CA GLY A 283 6.12 -10.93 13.20
C GLY A 283 7.33 -11.58 12.52
N THR A 284 8.05 -10.91 11.62
CA THR A 284 9.32 -11.43 11.08
C THR A 284 10.52 -10.96 11.91
N GLN A 285 11.69 -11.58 11.69
CA GLN A 285 12.95 -11.21 12.32
C GLN A 285 13.78 -10.33 11.39
N ALA A 286 14.43 -9.31 11.94
CA ALA A 286 15.37 -8.46 11.24
C ALA A 286 16.60 -8.19 12.10
N LYS A 287 17.79 -8.17 11.51
CA LYS A 287 18.98 -7.72 12.24
C LYS A 287 18.85 -6.22 12.48
N CYS A 288 18.77 -5.82 13.73
CA CYS A 288 18.81 -4.43 14.16
C CYS A 288 19.99 -4.22 15.10
N ILE A 289 20.28 -2.96 15.40
CA ILE A 289 21.32 -2.63 16.37
C ILE A 289 20.86 -3.10 17.75
N SER A 290 21.75 -3.76 18.51
CA SER A 290 21.45 -4.20 19.87
C SER A 290 22.26 -3.40 20.89
N THR A 291 23.58 -3.37 20.77
CA THR A 291 24.44 -2.87 21.86
C THR A 291 25.54 -1.99 21.30
N LEU A 292 25.95 -1.01 22.11
CA LEU A 292 27.17 -0.23 21.89
C LEU A 292 28.07 -0.42 23.11
N ARG A 293 29.13 -1.25 22.99
CA ARG A 293 30.13 -1.37 24.07
C ARG A 293 31.39 -0.59 23.69
N PRO A 294 31.93 0.31 24.52
CA PRO A 294 33.31 0.73 24.35
C PRO A 294 34.21 -0.51 24.46
N THR A 295 35.07 -0.73 23.47
CA THR A 295 36.03 -1.85 23.46
C THR A 295 37.42 -1.25 23.43
N GLY A 296 38.12 -1.29 24.57
CA GLY A 296 39.47 -0.75 24.73
C GLY A 296 39.88 -0.68 26.20
N SER A 297 41.20 -0.72 26.45
CA SER A 297 41.81 -0.50 27.76
C SER A 297 41.37 0.84 28.35
N GLY A 298 41.37 0.98 29.68
CA GLY A 298 40.87 2.16 30.42
C GLY A 298 41.65 3.48 30.21
N ASP A 299 42.16 3.73 29.01
CA ASP A 299 42.99 4.86 28.59
C ASP A 299 42.24 5.87 27.69
N GLY A 300 40.93 5.67 27.45
CA GLY A 300 40.10 6.59 26.65
C GLY A 300 40.25 6.47 25.13
N SER A 301 40.96 5.44 24.62
CA SER A 301 41.13 5.17 23.19
C SER A 301 40.16 4.11 22.62
N ALA A 302 39.16 3.69 23.40
CA ALA A 302 38.24 2.61 23.05
C ALA A 302 37.36 2.92 21.82
N PHE A 303 37.45 2.06 20.79
CA PHE A 303 36.47 2.04 19.70
C PHE A 303 35.21 1.32 20.17
N PRO A 304 34.01 1.82 19.85
CA PRO A 304 32.78 1.11 20.18
C PRO A 304 32.63 -0.14 19.30
N THR A 305 32.34 -1.29 19.91
CA THR A 305 31.79 -2.44 19.19
C THR A 305 30.28 -2.26 19.13
N ILE A 306 29.75 -2.12 17.92
CA ILE A 306 28.32 -2.23 17.64
C ILE A 306 27.98 -3.71 17.54
N LEU A 307 27.05 -4.18 18.37
CA LEU A 307 26.47 -5.50 18.22
C LEU A 307 25.12 -5.39 17.53
N PHE A 308 24.81 -6.42 16.76
CA PHE A 308 23.55 -6.59 16.07
C PHE A 308 22.83 -7.77 16.69
N THR A 309 21.51 -7.71 16.73
CA THR A 309 20.68 -8.83 17.18
C THR A 309 19.46 -8.95 16.29
N ASP A 310 18.95 -10.16 16.13
CA ASP A 310 17.64 -10.32 15.51
C ASP A 310 16.59 -9.76 16.45
N THR A 311 15.86 -8.80 15.90
CA THR A 311 14.77 -8.10 16.56
C THR A 311 13.48 -8.52 15.90
N ARG A 312 12.49 -8.83 16.72
CA ARG A 312 11.12 -9.15 16.27
C ARG A 312 10.17 -8.18 16.95
N VAL A 313 9.41 -7.44 16.14
CA VAL A 313 8.35 -6.55 16.62
C VAL A 313 7.00 -7.16 16.26
N THR A 314 6.08 -7.20 17.22
CA THR A 314 4.68 -7.56 16.99
C THR A 314 3.76 -6.56 17.67
N MET A 315 2.48 -6.56 17.27
CA MET A 315 1.45 -5.76 17.92
C MET A 315 0.49 -6.67 18.67
N ARG A 316 0.32 -6.44 19.98
CA ARG A 316 -0.64 -7.20 20.78
C ARG A 316 -2.07 -6.80 20.38
N TYR A 317 -2.37 -5.51 20.50
CA TYR A 317 -3.61 -4.87 20.05
C TYR A 317 -3.36 -3.37 19.85
N PHE A 318 -4.30 -2.70 19.21
CA PHE A 318 -4.39 -1.24 19.27
C PHE A 318 -5.84 -0.80 19.50
N THR A 319 -5.97 0.40 20.04
CA THR A 319 -7.25 1.09 20.22
C THR A 319 -7.28 2.30 19.30
N VAL A 320 -8.32 2.44 18.48
CA VAL A 320 -8.56 3.67 17.74
C VAL A 320 -9.08 4.69 18.75
N THR A 321 -8.29 5.74 19.02
CA THR A 321 -8.62 6.78 20.00
C THR A 321 -9.25 8.00 19.37
N LYS A 322 -8.95 8.25 18.08
CA LYS A 322 -9.59 9.28 17.27
C LYS A 322 -9.85 8.74 15.86
N CYS A 323 -11.00 9.07 15.31
CA CYS A 323 -11.34 8.84 13.92
C CYS A 323 -12.15 10.03 13.45
N ARG A 324 -11.81 10.60 12.30
CA ARG A 324 -12.58 11.68 11.66
C ARG A 324 -12.40 11.60 10.15
N THR A 325 -13.42 12.00 9.42
CA THR A 325 -13.35 12.15 7.97
C THR A 325 -13.26 13.62 7.63
N VAL A 326 -12.19 14.02 6.94
CA VAL A 326 -12.06 15.37 6.39
C VAL A 326 -12.66 15.35 5.00
N ILE A 327 -13.77 16.06 4.83
CA ILE A 327 -14.50 16.17 3.57
C ILE A 327 -14.16 17.50 2.93
N SER A 328 -13.57 17.43 1.75
CA SER A 328 -13.34 18.56 0.85
C SER A 328 -14.45 18.58 -0.20
N GLY A 329 -15.01 19.75 -0.49
CA GLY A 329 -16.14 19.84 -1.39
C GLY A 329 -16.59 21.26 -1.68
N TYR A 330 -17.72 21.39 -2.35
CA TYR A 330 -18.34 22.67 -2.65
C TYR A 330 -19.86 22.55 -2.69
N ARG A 331 -20.52 23.70 -2.56
CA ARG A 331 -21.96 23.82 -2.83
C ARG A 331 -22.19 24.10 -4.30
N ALA A 332 -23.28 23.57 -4.83
CA ALA A 332 -23.65 23.76 -6.22
C ALA A 332 -24.96 24.56 -6.29
N SER A 333 -25.11 25.39 -7.33
CA SER A 333 -26.35 26.13 -7.52
C SER A 333 -27.54 25.16 -7.66
N PRO A 334 -28.75 25.53 -7.19
CA PRO A 334 -29.93 24.68 -7.35
C PRO A 334 -30.22 24.33 -8.82
N GLN A 335 -29.91 25.23 -9.75
CA GLN A 335 -30.04 24.98 -11.18
C GLN A 335 -29.12 23.84 -11.63
N THR A 336 -27.84 23.89 -11.26
CA THR A 336 -26.86 22.85 -11.59
C THR A 336 -27.26 21.49 -11.01
N LEU A 337 -27.71 21.45 -9.75
CA LEU A 337 -28.17 20.21 -9.12
C LEU A 337 -29.37 19.60 -9.85
N ASN A 338 -30.33 20.42 -10.27
CA ASN A 338 -31.49 19.98 -11.05
C ASN A 338 -31.09 19.45 -12.43
N GLU A 339 -30.12 20.09 -13.10
CA GLU A 339 -29.60 19.63 -14.39
C GLU A 339 -28.94 18.26 -14.24
N ILE A 340 -28.07 18.07 -13.24
CA ILE A 340 -27.42 16.78 -12.95
C ILE A 340 -28.44 15.70 -12.61
N ALA A 341 -29.46 16.03 -11.81
CA ALA A 341 -30.57 15.12 -11.51
C ALA A 341 -31.34 14.74 -12.79
N SER A 342 -31.62 15.70 -13.66
CA SER A 342 -32.36 15.46 -14.91
C SER A 342 -31.59 14.56 -15.88
N MET A 343 -30.26 14.74 -15.99
CA MET A 343 -29.39 13.92 -16.85
C MET A 343 -29.28 12.50 -16.30
N SER A 344 -28.99 12.36 -15.00
CA SER A 344 -28.82 11.06 -14.35
C SER A 344 -30.10 10.24 -14.24
N ASN A 345 -31.28 10.88 -14.29
CA ASN A 345 -32.57 10.21 -14.43
C ASN A 345 -32.80 9.65 -15.85
N LYS A 346 -32.33 10.36 -16.88
CA LYS A 346 -32.44 9.88 -18.28
C LYS A 346 -31.45 8.77 -18.57
N ARG A 347 -30.22 8.91 -18.08
CA ARG A 347 -29.13 7.94 -18.22
C ARG A 347 -28.31 7.95 -16.94
N PRO A 348 -28.20 6.82 -16.20
CA PRO A 348 -27.36 6.75 -15.01
C PRO A 348 -25.93 7.20 -15.30
N LYS A 349 -25.35 7.96 -14.38
CA LYS A 349 -23.95 8.38 -14.43
C LYS A 349 -23.06 7.18 -14.10
N ALA A 350 -22.25 6.77 -15.06
CA ALA A 350 -21.25 5.73 -14.86
C ALA A 350 -19.95 6.31 -14.32
N VAL A 351 -19.36 5.65 -13.33
CA VAL A 351 -18.02 5.97 -12.83
C VAL A 351 -17.20 4.70 -12.77
N PHE A 352 -16.11 4.62 -13.53
CA PHE A 352 -15.25 3.45 -13.55
C PHE A 352 -14.57 3.23 -12.20
N ALA A 353 -14.35 1.96 -11.87
CA ALA A 353 -13.66 1.51 -10.67
C ALA A 353 -12.96 0.19 -11.00
N GLN A 354 -12.31 -0.40 -10.01
CA GLN A 354 -11.74 -1.74 -10.14
C GLN A 354 -12.06 -2.58 -8.92
N LYS A 355 -11.90 -3.88 -9.09
CA LYS A 355 -11.99 -4.84 -7.99
C LYS A 355 -10.79 -5.76 -8.03
N VAL A 356 -10.23 -5.99 -6.85
CA VAL A 356 -9.14 -6.94 -6.63
C VAL A 356 -9.68 -8.19 -5.96
N GLU A 357 -9.34 -9.36 -6.51
CA GLU A 357 -9.59 -10.66 -5.87
C GLU A 357 -8.28 -11.42 -5.68
N THR A 358 -8.12 -12.04 -4.52
CA THR A 358 -6.90 -12.76 -4.13
C THR A 358 -7.13 -14.26 -4.14
N HIS A 359 -6.22 -15.01 -4.74
CA HIS A 359 -6.26 -16.45 -4.90
C HIS A 359 -4.92 -17.07 -4.51
N GLN A 360 -4.88 -17.81 -3.41
CA GLN A 360 -3.69 -18.55 -3.02
C GLN A 360 -3.58 -19.85 -3.81
N PHE A 361 -2.39 -20.13 -4.36
CA PHE A 361 -2.12 -21.43 -4.96
C PHE A 361 -2.02 -22.53 -3.87
N GLN A 362 -2.40 -23.76 -4.20
CA GLN A 362 -2.40 -24.85 -3.21
C GLN A 362 -1.01 -25.43 -2.93
N GLN A 363 -0.11 -25.37 -3.92
CA GLN A 363 1.21 -26.00 -3.86
C GLN A 363 2.31 -24.97 -3.66
N ARG A 364 3.33 -25.36 -2.89
CA ARG A 364 4.54 -24.58 -2.63
C ARG A 364 5.55 -24.77 -3.76
N ALA A 365 6.50 -23.85 -3.87
CA ALA A 365 7.64 -24.00 -4.77
C ALA A 365 8.53 -25.17 -4.35
N THR A 366 9.07 -25.91 -5.32
CA THR A 366 10.07 -26.96 -5.09
C THR A 366 11.44 -26.49 -5.60
N SER A 367 12.51 -27.18 -5.18
CA SER A 367 13.87 -26.92 -5.67
C SER A 367 14.03 -27.12 -7.18
N THR A 368 13.11 -27.88 -7.80
CA THR A 368 13.06 -28.12 -9.25
C THR A 368 12.24 -27.08 -10.00
N GLY A 369 11.48 -26.23 -9.32
CA GLY A 369 10.66 -25.18 -9.92
C GLY A 369 9.25 -25.06 -9.36
N LEU A 370 8.44 -24.32 -10.10
CA LEU A 370 7.02 -24.07 -9.93
C LEU A 370 6.30 -24.63 -11.15
N ASN A 371 5.33 -25.50 -10.94
CA ASN A 371 4.37 -25.92 -11.95
C ASN A 371 3.03 -26.14 -11.24
N ILE A 372 2.36 -25.04 -10.93
CA ILE A 372 1.19 -25.01 -10.07
C ILE A 372 0.01 -24.41 -10.82
N SER A 373 -1.20 -24.93 -10.57
CA SER A 373 -2.40 -24.48 -11.27
C SER A 373 -3.52 -24.13 -10.29
N GLN A 374 -4.30 -23.10 -10.64
CA GLN A 374 -5.51 -22.69 -9.94
C GLN A 374 -6.65 -22.59 -10.95
N ASN A 375 -7.84 -23.10 -10.63
CA ASN A 375 -9.04 -22.93 -11.46
C ASN A 375 -9.90 -21.80 -10.89
N ILE A 376 -9.99 -20.69 -11.60
CA ILE A 376 -10.83 -19.55 -11.19
C ILE A 376 -11.68 -19.04 -12.37
N PRO A 377 -12.89 -18.52 -12.12
CA PRO A 377 -13.64 -17.79 -13.12
C PRO A 377 -13.01 -16.40 -13.31
N LEU A 378 -12.88 -15.97 -14.57
CA LEU A 378 -12.34 -14.64 -14.90
C LEU A 378 -13.47 -13.74 -15.36
N ARG A 379 -13.56 -12.55 -14.75
CA ARG A 379 -14.56 -11.53 -15.07
C ARG A 379 -13.85 -10.23 -15.36
N TYR A 380 -13.80 -9.84 -16.63
CA TYR A 380 -13.18 -8.60 -17.10
C TYR A 380 -11.79 -8.35 -16.47
N VAL A 381 -10.98 -9.41 -16.36
CA VAL A 381 -9.67 -9.34 -15.72
C VAL A 381 -8.71 -8.63 -16.65
N THR A 382 -8.15 -7.52 -16.19
CA THR A 382 -7.22 -6.73 -16.98
C THR A 382 -5.77 -7.04 -16.69
N ASP A 383 -5.46 -7.31 -15.43
CA ASP A 383 -4.11 -7.57 -14.96
C ASP A 383 -4.11 -8.75 -13.99
N PHE A 384 -3.17 -9.67 -14.18
CA PHE A 384 -2.81 -10.65 -13.15
C PHE A 384 -1.59 -10.14 -12.40
N MET A 385 -1.63 -10.20 -11.07
CA MET A 385 -0.47 -9.93 -10.23
C MET A 385 -0.05 -11.17 -9.46
N LEU A 386 1.26 -11.38 -9.33
CA LEU A 386 1.84 -12.50 -8.61
C LEU A 386 2.71 -11.99 -7.47
N LEU A 387 2.48 -12.53 -6.28
CA LEU A 387 3.26 -12.26 -5.08
C LEU A 387 3.88 -13.56 -4.55
N PHE A 388 5.05 -13.43 -3.95
CA PHE A 388 5.89 -14.54 -3.54
C PHE A 388 6.28 -14.38 -2.05
N PRO A 389 5.34 -14.65 -1.12
CA PRO A 389 5.63 -14.60 0.31
C PRO A 389 6.67 -15.65 0.70
N SER A 390 7.67 -15.22 1.47
CA SER A 390 8.66 -16.09 2.10
C SER A 390 8.20 -16.67 3.44
N SER A 391 7.26 -16.01 4.12
CA SER A 391 6.65 -16.47 5.37
C SER A 391 5.17 -16.09 5.44
N GLY A 392 4.42 -16.71 6.36
CA GLY A 392 2.97 -16.48 6.49
C GLY A 392 2.62 -15.10 7.06
N GLU A 393 3.59 -14.44 7.69
CA GLU A 393 3.45 -13.11 8.26
C GLU A 393 3.51 -11.99 7.21
N GLN A 394 4.07 -12.24 6.02
CA GLN A 394 4.32 -11.21 5.01
C GLN A 394 3.02 -10.77 4.30
N LEU A 395 2.69 -9.47 4.45
CA LEU A 395 1.50 -8.85 3.88
C LEU A 395 1.82 -7.69 2.92
N THR A 396 2.86 -6.90 3.20
CA THR A 396 3.27 -5.74 2.38
C THR A 396 4.78 -5.70 2.08
N CYS A 397 5.53 -6.68 2.60
CA CYS A 397 6.98 -6.80 2.40
C CYS A 397 7.29 -8.02 1.52
N PHE A 398 7.11 -7.90 0.21
CA PHE A 398 7.39 -8.96 -0.76
C PHE A 398 8.68 -8.68 -1.51
N LYS A 399 9.51 -9.71 -1.68
CA LYS A 399 10.80 -9.59 -2.37
C LYS A 399 10.80 -10.39 -3.66
N ASN A 400 11.66 -9.99 -4.60
CA ASN A 400 11.85 -10.72 -5.84
C ASN A 400 12.28 -12.18 -5.56
N PRO A 401 11.56 -13.19 -6.11
CA PRO A 401 11.87 -14.61 -5.89
C PRO A 401 13.04 -15.14 -6.72
N MET A 402 13.63 -14.34 -7.63
CA MET A 402 14.76 -14.75 -8.49
C MET A 402 14.45 -16.00 -9.34
N LEU A 403 13.38 -15.93 -10.12
CA LEU A 403 12.90 -16.99 -11.01
C LEU A 403 13.28 -16.74 -12.48
N HIS A 404 13.53 -17.82 -13.24
CA HIS A 404 13.68 -17.86 -14.70
C HIS A 404 12.69 -18.81 -15.35
N MET A 405 12.62 -18.77 -16.69
CA MET A 405 11.65 -19.53 -17.48
C MET A 405 10.19 -19.29 -17.06
N LEU A 406 9.92 -18.08 -16.55
CA LEU A 406 8.63 -17.72 -15.98
C LEU A 406 7.58 -17.55 -17.07
N ALA A 407 6.46 -18.25 -16.95
CA ALA A 407 5.31 -18.15 -17.82
C ALA A 407 4.01 -18.42 -17.04
N LEU A 408 3.02 -17.56 -17.24
CA LEU A 408 1.65 -17.77 -16.80
C LEU A 408 0.84 -18.33 -17.97
N ASN A 409 0.33 -19.56 -17.88
CA ASN A 409 -0.52 -20.13 -18.91
C ASN A 409 -2.00 -19.92 -18.54
N VAL A 410 -2.73 -19.24 -19.41
CA VAL A 410 -4.17 -18.98 -19.29
C VAL A 410 -4.84 -19.43 -20.60
N GLN A 411 -5.79 -20.36 -20.53
CA GLN A 411 -6.49 -20.90 -21.72
C GLN A 411 -5.55 -21.38 -22.84
N SER A 412 -4.47 -22.10 -22.48
CA SER A 412 -3.45 -22.59 -23.43
C SER A 412 -2.58 -21.50 -24.08
N ARG A 413 -2.67 -20.24 -23.62
CA ARG A 413 -1.78 -19.14 -24.03
C ARG A 413 -0.82 -18.80 -22.91
N ASN A 414 0.47 -18.62 -23.23
CA ASN A 414 1.46 -18.13 -22.29
C ASN A 414 1.44 -16.60 -22.24
N ILE A 415 1.54 -16.05 -21.04
CA ILE A 415 1.63 -14.62 -20.76
C ILE A 415 2.86 -14.40 -19.88
N PRO A 416 3.87 -13.63 -20.33
CA PRO A 416 4.09 -13.25 -21.73
C PRO A 416 4.37 -14.46 -22.65
N ASP A 417 4.27 -14.25 -23.96
CA ASP A 417 4.44 -15.33 -24.95
C ASP A 417 5.85 -15.97 -24.88
N LYS A 418 6.86 -15.16 -24.53
CA LYS A 418 8.24 -15.61 -24.28
C LYS A 418 8.48 -15.75 -22.79
N GLN A 419 9.12 -16.85 -22.40
CA GLN A 419 9.58 -17.02 -21.03
C GLN A 419 10.62 -15.97 -20.65
N ILE A 420 10.50 -15.45 -19.42
CA ILE A 420 11.36 -14.38 -18.91
C ILE A 420 12.00 -14.73 -17.57
N ALA A 421 13.03 -13.97 -17.21
CA ALA A 421 13.64 -13.99 -15.89
C ALA A 421 13.31 -12.70 -15.13
N THR A 422 13.02 -12.85 -13.85
CA THR A 422 12.59 -11.78 -12.92
C THR A 422 13.63 -10.69 -12.62
N ILE A 423 14.86 -10.86 -13.09
CA ILE A 423 15.95 -9.87 -12.99
C ILE A 423 16.45 -9.40 -14.37
N GLY A 424 15.78 -9.82 -15.45
CA GLY A 424 16.19 -9.46 -16.81
C GLY A 424 15.68 -8.10 -17.24
N ALA A 425 16.42 -7.41 -18.11
CA ALA A 425 16.01 -6.13 -18.69
C ALA A 425 14.63 -6.18 -19.38
N ALA A 426 14.31 -7.31 -20.03
CA ALA A 426 13.01 -7.53 -20.66
C ALA A 426 11.86 -7.59 -19.63
N PHE A 427 12.11 -8.16 -18.44
CA PHE A 427 11.12 -8.18 -17.36
C PHE A 427 10.91 -6.77 -16.81
N TYR A 428 11.99 -6.02 -16.55
CA TYR A 428 11.90 -4.64 -16.06
C TYR A 428 11.06 -3.76 -17.00
N GLN A 429 11.37 -3.76 -18.31
CA GLN A 429 10.60 -3.00 -19.28
C GLN A 429 9.13 -3.45 -19.35
N MET A 430 8.88 -4.76 -19.22
CA MET A 430 7.51 -5.29 -19.19
C MET A 430 6.73 -4.75 -17.98
N GLN A 431 7.35 -4.68 -16.80
CA GLN A 431 6.72 -4.13 -15.60
C GLN A 431 6.45 -2.62 -15.74
N LEU A 432 7.38 -1.85 -16.31
CA LEU A 432 7.17 -0.41 -16.57
C LEU A 432 5.99 -0.16 -17.53
N ASN A 433 5.94 -0.89 -18.64
CA ASN A 433 4.85 -0.76 -19.62
C ASN A 433 3.49 -1.17 -19.01
N ALA A 434 3.49 -2.25 -18.21
CA ALA A 434 2.31 -2.76 -17.53
C ALA A 434 1.84 -1.87 -16.39
N THR A 435 2.62 -0.90 -15.93
CA THR A 435 2.26 0.06 -14.86
C THR A 435 1.96 1.45 -15.40
N GLY A 436 2.36 1.75 -16.64
CA GLY A 436 2.25 3.08 -17.26
C GLY A 436 3.29 4.09 -16.74
N LEU A 437 4.38 3.60 -16.14
CA LEU A 437 5.48 4.41 -15.60
C LEU A 437 6.68 4.50 -16.56
N ASP A 438 6.48 4.16 -17.83
CA ASP A 438 7.47 4.28 -18.90
C ASP A 438 7.51 5.67 -19.56
N GLY A 439 6.54 6.54 -19.22
CA GLY A 439 6.32 7.84 -19.84
C GLY A 439 6.59 9.05 -18.92
N LEU A 440 5.54 9.86 -18.70
CA LEU A 440 5.64 11.13 -17.95
C LEU A 440 5.88 10.94 -16.44
N PHE A 441 5.47 9.79 -15.90
CA PHE A 441 5.54 9.48 -14.48
C PHE A 441 6.71 8.55 -14.19
N GLU A 442 7.40 8.82 -13.09
CA GLU A 442 8.58 8.07 -12.65
C GLU A 442 8.19 7.04 -11.60
N ILE A 443 8.83 5.87 -11.68
CA ILE A 443 8.85 4.87 -10.61
C ILE A 443 9.69 5.38 -9.43
N ASP A 444 9.37 4.95 -8.22
CA ASP A 444 10.22 5.24 -7.06
C ASP A 444 11.42 4.29 -6.96
N ASP A 445 12.49 4.79 -6.33
CA ASP A 445 13.78 4.10 -6.21
C ASP A 445 13.63 2.70 -5.59
N GLU A 446 12.72 2.50 -4.63
CA GLU A 446 12.57 1.22 -3.91
C GLU A 446 11.91 0.14 -4.77
N VAL A 447 10.96 0.52 -5.63
CA VAL A 447 10.37 -0.40 -6.61
C VAL A 447 11.39 -0.70 -7.72
N GLU A 448 12.14 0.29 -8.21
CA GLU A 448 13.20 0.06 -9.19
C GLU A 448 14.28 -0.89 -8.65
N ASP A 449 14.76 -0.66 -7.43
CA ASP A 449 15.73 -1.51 -6.74
C ASP A 449 15.20 -2.95 -6.59
N ALA A 450 13.94 -3.12 -6.17
CA ALA A 450 13.30 -4.44 -6.02
C ALA A 450 13.18 -5.22 -7.34
N LEU A 451 13.10 -4.53 -8.48
CA LEU A 451 13.01 -5.15 -9.81
C LEU A 451 14.39 -5.45 -10.44
N THR A 452 15.43 -4.73 -10.05
CA THR A 452 16.72 -4.73 -10.76
C THR A 452 17.88 -5.32 -9.96
N ILE A 453 17.89 -5.20 -8.64
CA ILE A 453 19.01 -5.63 -7.80
C ILE A 453 18.94 -7.15 -7.58
N PRO A 454 19.97 -7.92 -7.99
CA PRO A 454 20.01 -9.35 -7.72
C PRO A 454 20.22 -9.60 -6.22
N ARG A 455 19.56 -10.64 -5.72
CA ARG A 455 19.61 -11.03 -4.29
C ARG A 455 20.54 -12.22 -4.00
N SER A 456 21.18 -12.74 -5.03
CA SER A 456 22.06 -13.90 -4.99
C SER A 456 23.09 -13.78 -6.11
N ASP A 457 24.32 -14.21 -5.85
CA ASP A 457 25.42 -14.27 -6.84
C ASP A 457 25.61 -15.67 -7.43
N GLY A 458 24.75 -16.63 -7.06
CA GLY A 458 24.84 -18.04 -7.45
C GLY A 458 25.68 -18.91 -6.53
N THR A 459 26.44 -18.32 -5.60
CA THR A 459 27.16 -19.03 -4.54
C THR A 459 26.45 -18.85 -3.20
N GLN A 460 26.02 -17.63 -2.89
CA GLN A 460 25.39 -17.25 -1.63
C GLN A 460 24.29 -16.21 -1.82
N LYS A 461 23.47 -16.04 -0.77
CA LYS A 461 22.52 -14.94 -0.67
C LYS A 461 23.29 -13.65 -0.38
N LEU A 462 22.92 -12.58 -1.07
CA LEU A 462 23.49 -11.25 -0.86
C LEU A 462 22.77 -10.55 0.30
N GLU A 463 23.51 -9.71 1.03
CA GLU A 463 22.89 -8.83 2.01
C GLU A 463 22.22 -7.65 1.29
N ASP A 464 21.00 -7.32 1.71
CA ASP A 464 20.23 -6.23 1.11
C ASP A 464 20.80 -4.89 1.62
N HIS A 465 21.22 -4.00 0.71
CA HIS A 465 21.74 -2.66 1.06
C HIS A 465 20.73 -1.52 0.83
N THR A 466 19.53 -1.85 0.37
CA THR A 466 18.38 -0.96 0.12
C THR A 466 17.09 -1.75 0.35
N ASP A 467 15.93 -1.08 0.35
CA ASP A 467 14.65 -1.79 0.50
C ASP A 467 14.28 -2.55 -0.77
N LEU A 468 14.28 -3.88 -0.69
CA LEU A 468 13.86 -4.76 -1.79
C LEU A 468 12.48 -5.37 -1.55
N THR A 469 11.68 -4.77 -0.66
CA THR A 469 10.38 -5.33 -0.21
C THR A 469 9.15 -4.81 -0.97
N ASN A 470 9.38 -4.06 -2.05
CA ASN A 470 8.35 -3.51 -2.94
C ASN A 470 8.27 -4.31 -4.26
N PHE A 471 8.04 -5.63 -4.16
CA PHE A 471 7.95 -6.50 -5.34
C PHE A 471 6.55 -7.06 -5.55
N ALA A 472 5.97 -6.78 -6.72
CA ALA A 472 4.91 -7.59 -7.30
C ALA A 472 5.26 -7.83 -8.76
N MET A 473 4.74 -8.90 -9.34
CA MET A 473 4.85 -9.12 -10.78
C MET A 473 3.49 -8.90 -11.43
N ILE A 474 3.45 -8.08 -12.48
CA ILE A 474 2.26 -7.81 -13.28
C ILE A 474 2.37 -8.51 -14.63
N HIS A 475 1.29 -9.20 -14.99
CA HIS A 475 1.00 -9.71 -16.31
C HIS A 475 -0.25 -9.01 -16.84
N GLN A 476 -0.05 -8.02 -17.70
CA GLN A 476 -1.14 -7.34 -18.37
C GLN A 476 -1.78 -8.25 -19.41
N VAL A 477 -3.11 -8.32 -19.38
CA VAL A 477 -3.93 -9.14 -20.30
C VAL A 477 -4.84 -8.27 -21.18
N GLU A 478 -5.19 -7.08 -20.69
CA GLU A 478 -5.86 -6.05 -21.47
C GLU A 478 -4.98 -5.57 -22.65
N ARG A 479 -5.62 -5.19 -23.76
CA ARG A 479 -4.90 -4.62 -24.91
C ARG A 479 -4.51 -3.18 -24.62
N ASN A 480 -3.22 -2.86 -24.72
CA ASN A 480 -2.73 -1.49 -24.68
C ASN A 480 -3.19 -0.71 -25.93
N ASN A 481 -4.30 0.02 -25.83
CA ASN A 481 -4.71 0.98 -26.84
C ASN A 481 -4.37 2.39 -26.37
N SER A 482 -3.60 3.12 -27.17
CA SER A 482 -3.18 4.52 -26.91
C SER A 482 -4.31 5.55 -27.09
N SER A 483 -5.58 5.14 -27.07
CA SER A 483 -6.73 5.96 -27.42
C SER A 483 -7.95 5.61 -26.55
N GLY A 484 -7.93 6.08 -25.30
CA GLY A 484 -9.09 6.12 -24.40
C GLY A 484 -9.29 4.90 -23.50
N ILE A 485 -10.33 4.98 -22.66
CA ILE A 485 -10.74 3.93 -21.72
C ILE A 485 -11.36 2.76 -22.51
N THR A 486 -10.74 1.58 -22.44
CA THR A 486 -11.27 0.33 -22.98
C THR A 486 -11.75 -0.57 -21.85
N PHE A 487 -12.89 -1.25 -22.04
CA PHE A 487 -13.44 -2.22 -21.10
C PHE A 487 -13.40 -3.60 -21.78
N ASP A 488 -12.20 -4.13 -22.00
CA ASP A 488 -11.99 -5.36 -22.79
C ASP A 488 -11.15 -6.43 -22.08
N GLY A 489 -11.17 -6.39 -20.74
CA GLY A 489 -10.52 -7.39 -19.89
C GLY A 489 -10.93 -8.83 -20.22
N LEU A 490 -10.03 -9.76 -19.93
CA LEU A 490 -10.22 -11.19 -20.17
C LEU A 490 -11.42 -11.71 -19.38
N ASN A 491 -12.40 -12.25 -20.10
CA ASN A 491 -13.65 -12.73 -19.52
C ASN A 491 -13.94 -14.17 -19.97
N THR A 492 -14.18 -15.06 -19.01
CA THR A 492 -14.52 -16.46 -19.26
C THR A 492 -16.03 -16.71 -19.20
N LYS A 493 -16.85 -15.66 -19.09
CA LYS A 493 -18.32 -15.71 -19.01
C LYS A 493 -18.80 -16.65 -17.90
N GLY A 494 -18.10 -16.63 -16.76
CA GLY A 494 -18.41 -17.46 -15.60
C GLY A 494 -17.89 -18.89 -15.65
N GLN A 495 -17.15 -19.29 -16.70
CA GLN A 495 -16.50 -20.60 -16.74
C GLN A 495 -15.18 -20.59 -15.97
N ASN A 496 -14.92 -21.65 -15.19
CA ASN A 496 -13.64 -21.83 -14.54
C ASN A 496 -12.55 -22.07 -15.58
N THR A 497 -11.46 -21.32 -15.50
CA THR A 497 -10.29 -21.46 -16.36
C THR A 497 -9.09 -21.82 -15.51
N SER A 498 -8.30 -22.79 -15.99
CA SER A 498 -7.03 -23.14 -15.36
C SER A 498 -5.98 -22.09 -15.67
N ILE A 499 -5.38 -21.56 -14.61
CA ILE A 499 -4.24 -20.65 -14.65
C ILE A 499 -3.06 -21.40 -14.09
N THR A 500 -2.04 -21.62 -14.91
CA THR A 500 -0.86 -22.40 -14.53
C THR A 500 0.38 -21.51 -14.49
N LEU A 501 1.00 -21.41 -13.31
CA LEU A 501 2.27 -20.73 -13.11
C LEU A 501 3.41 -21.73 -13.29
N LYS A 502 4.29 -21.46 -14.26
CA LYS A 502 5.51 -22.22 -14.51
C LYS A 502 6.74 -21.34 -14.35
N ALA A 503 7.71 -21.79 -13.55
CA ALA A 503 8.97 -21.08 -13.35
C ALA A 503 10.04 -22.01 -12.75
N ASN A 504 11.32 -21.67 -12.90
CA ASN A 504 12.42 -22.37 -12.26
C ASN A 504 13.25 -21.38 -11.43
N PRO A 505 13.83 -21.77 -10.29
CA PRO A 505 14.74 -20.90 -9.55
C PRO A 505 16.01 -20.62 -10.35
N ILE A 506 16.47 -19.36 -10.41
CA ILE A 506 17.70 -18.98 -11.13
C ILE A 506 18.91 -19.71 -10.55
N TYR A 507 18.94 -19.84 -9.22
CA TYR A 507 20.00 -20.52 -8.48
C TYR A 507 19.41 -21.58 -7.56
N GLN A 508 20.18 -22.64 -7.32
CA GLN A 508 19.77 -23.77 -6.49
C GLN A 508 20.57 -23.81 -5.16
N SER A 509 20.12 -24.64 -4.22
CA SER A 509 20.82 -24.90 -2.95
C SER A 509 20.98 -23.62 -2.09
N ALA A 510 22.18 -23.32 -1.59
CA ALA A 510 22.40 -22.19 -0.66
C ALA A 510 22.12 -20.81 -1.28
N ALA A 511 22.23 -20.71 -2.61
CA ALA A 511 21.97 -19.51 -3.39
C ALA A 511 20.48 -19.33 -3.76
N ASP A 512 19.63 -20.31 -3.46
CA ASP A 512 18.20 -20.27 -3.72
C ASP A 512 17.47 -19.35 -2.73
N ILE A 513 16.87 -18.29 -3.27
CA ILE A 513 16.24 -17.21 -2.50
C ILE A 513 14.81 -17.57 -2.10
N TYR A 514 14.12 -18.40 -2.89
CA TYR A 514 12.68 -18.62 -2.73
C TYR A 514 12.34 -20.07 -2.42
N CYS A 515 12.82 -21.05 -3.19
CA CYS A 515 12.43 -22.44 -3.00
C CYS A 515 13.20 -23.14 -1.86
N GLY A 516 14.40 -22.65 -1.51
CA GLY A 516 15.24 -23.23 -0.45
C GLY A 516 14.76 -23.01 0.99
N THR A 517 13.79 -22.12 1.22
CA THR A 517 13.36 -21.65 2.56
C THR A 517 11.92 -21.99 2.92
N ASN A 518 11.43 -23.19 2.53
CA ASN A 518 10.06 -23.67 2.79
C ASN A 518 8.97 -22.60 2.52
N PRO A 519 8.90 -22.06 1.28
CA PRO A 519 8.10 -20.88 0.99
C PRO A 519 6.60 -21.13 1.22
N VAL A 520 5.89 -20.04 1.51
CA VAL A 520 4.42 -20.01 1.42
C VAL A 520 4.04 -20.08 -0.06
N PRO A 521 2.94 -20.76 -0.44
CA PRO A 521 2.50 -20.80 -1.82
C PRO A 521 2.38 -19.39 -2.41
N PRO A 522 2.76 -19.19 -3.70
CA PRO A 522 2.54 -17.92 -4.37
C PRO A 522 1.07 -17.50 -4.28
N ILE A 523 0.85 -16.19 -4.38
CA ILE A 523 -0.49 -15.60 -4.37
C ILE A 523 -0.74 -15.01 -5.76
N LEU A 524 -1.83 -15.42 -6.38
CA LEU A 524 -2.37 -14.82 -7.59
C LEU A 524 -3.40 -13.77 -7.22
N ILE A 525 -3.28 -12.59 -7.80
CA ILE A 525 -4.25 -11.51 -7.66
C ILE A 525 -4.81 -11.21 -9.04
N THR A 526 -6.13 -11.07 -9.13
CA THR A 526 -6.84 -10.61 -10.32
C THR A 526 -7.30 -9.19 -10.11
N VAL A 527 -7.03 -8.33 -11.10
CA VAL A 527 -7.61 -6.99 -11.17
C VAL A 527 -8.67 -7.01 -12.25
N SER A 528 -9.90 -6.70 -11.88
CA SER A 528 -11.06 -6.66 -12.77
C SER A 528 -11.58 -5.25 -12.91
N ASP A 529 -11.95 -4.87 -14.12
CA ASP A 529 -12.64 -3.60 -14.33
C ASP A 529 -14.09 -3.71 -13.83
N THR A 530 -14.53 -2.66 -13.15
CA THR A 530 -15.87 -2.52 -12.58
C THR A 530 -16.35 -1.09 -12.77
N TYR A 531 -17.61 -0.82 -12.44
CA TYR A 531 -18.08 0.56 -12.43
C TYR A 531 -19.28 0.75 -11.50
N TRP A 532 -19.44 1.99 -11.07
CA TRP A 532 -20.61 2.49 -10.39
C TRP A 532 -21.64 3.00 -11.39
N LEU A 533 -22.91 2.79 -11.10
CA LEU A 533 -24.03 3.47 -11.73
C LEU A 533 -24.77 4.30 -10.69
N PHE A 534 -24.83 5.61 -10.92
CA PHE A 534 -25.56 6.56 -10.09
C PHE A 534 -26.75 7.15 -10.85
N SER A 535 -27.91 7.15 -10.22
CA SER A 535 -29.10 7.81 -10.78
C SER A 535 -29.80 8.63 -9.71
N ALA A 536 -30.48 9.72 -10.10
CA ALA A 536 -31.30 10.50 -9.18
C ALA A 536 -32.68 9.86 -8.91
N LEU A 537 -33.00 8.72 -9.55
CA LEU A 537 -34.28 8.04 -9.42
C LEU A 537 -34.57 7.68 -7.96
N ASN A 538 -35.84 7.79 -7.55
CA ASN A 538 -36.31 7.47 -6.20
C ASN A 538 -35.53 8.16 -5.06
N GLY A 539 -34.95 9.34 -5.30
CA GLY A 539 -34.15 10.08 -4.33
C GLY A 539 -32.69 9.63 -4.27
N GLY A 540 -32.17 9.06 -5.36
CA GLY A 540 -30.80 8.58 -5.48
C GLY A 540 -30.72 7.05 -5.42
N THR A 541 -30.06 6.45 -6.41
CA THR A 541 -29.63 5.04 -6.41
C THR A 541 -28.14 4.94 -6.70
N ALA A 542 -27.48 3.95 -6.09
CA ALA A 542 -26.10 3.59 -6.33
C ALA A 542 -26.01 2.07 -6.52
N MET A 543 -25.43 1.64 -7.64
CA MET A 543 -25.18 0.22 -7.93
C MET A 543 -23.71 0.04 -8.28
N TYR A 544 -23.11 -1.04 -7.78
CA TYR A 544 -21.74 -1.43 -8.11
C TYR A 544 -21.76 -2.68 -8.99
N VAL A 545 -21.36 -2.52 -10.24
CA VAL A 545 -21.49 -3.53 -11.30
C VAL A 545 -20.15 -4.20 -11.54
N VAL A 546 -20.15 -5.54 -11.52
CA VAL A 546 -18.94 -6.37 -11.59
C VAL A 546 -19.01 -7.48 -12.66
N ASP A 547 -20.17 -7.67 -13.28
CA ASP A 547 -20.46 -8.82 -14.15
C ASP A 547 -21.13 -8.44 -15.48
N GLN A 548 -21.28 -7.15 -15.77
CA GLN A 548 -21.88 -6.65 -17.00
C GLN A 548 -20.86 -5.87 -17.83
N ASP A 549 -20.95 -6.05 -19.15
CA ASP A 549 -20.18 -5.26 -20.11
C ASP A 549 -20.71 -3.83 -20.07
N PHE A 550 -19.83 -2.84 -20.12
CA PHE A 550 -20.23 -1.43 -20.17
C PHE A 550 -20.98 -1.06 -21.46
N SER A 551 -20.78 -1.84 -22.53
CA SER A 551 -21.41 -1.62 -23.84
C SER A 551 -22.79 -2.26 -24.01
N ALA A 552 -23.26 -3.04 -23.03
CA ALA A 552 -24.57 -3.68 -23.00
C ALA A 552 -25.58 -2.84 -22.21
#